data_AF-A0A194XW08-F1
#
_entry.id   AF-A0A194XW08-F1
#
_cell.length_a   1.000
_cell.length_b   1.000
_cell.length_c   1.000
_cell.angle_alpha   90.00
_cell.angle_beta   90.00
_cell.angle_gamma   90.00
#
_symmetry.space_group_name_H-M   'P 1'
#
loop_
_entity.id
_entity.type
_entity.pdbx_description
1 polymer ?
#
loop_
_entity_poly.entity_id
_entity_poly.type
_entity_poly.pdbx_seq_one_letter_code
_entity_poly.pdbx_strand_id
1 'polypeptide(L)'
;SPCGESPTEAISKNCVFEVMSFSWLPRVCHDSELEEEFLMGDWHWWSYKSTGASTGGSYELHEVPLTDVATGLHDGLHVTWGYHITHCVFMWRKLQRMAVGGGVIDGYIGNTNHTQHCQELLV
;
A
#
# COMPACT_ATOMS: atom_id res chain seq x y z
N SER A 1 -9.24 -5.86 11.66
CA SER A 1 -9.22 -6.37 10.27
C SER A 1 -9.31 -7.90 10.28
N PRO A 2 -9.95 -8.57 9.29
CA PRO A 2 -9.90 -10.03 9.16
C PRO A 2 -8.47 -10.58 9.08
N CYS A 3 -7.51 -9.79 8.60
CA CYS A 3 -6.10 -10.17 8.50
C CYS A 3 -5.31 -10.02 9.80
N GLY A 4 -5.93 -9.59 10.91
CA GLY A 4 -5.20 -9.34 12.17
C GLY A 4 -4.53 -7.97 12.23
N GLU A 5 -3.56 -7.84 13.13
CA GLU A 5 -2.87 -6.58 13.47
C GLU A 5 -1.37 -6.60 13.17
N SER A 6 -0.84 -7.72 12.67
CA SER A 6 0.57 -7.83 12.28
C SER A 6 0.74 -8.57 10.95
N PRO A 7 1.85 -8.36 10.22
CA PRO A 7 2.16 -9.14 9.01
C PRO A 7 2.18 -10.64 9.27
N THR A 8 2.70 -11.09 10.42
CA THR A 8 2.71 -12.50 10.80
C THR A 8 1.31 -13.08 10.91
N GLU A 9 0.38 -12.34 11.54
CA GLU A 9 -1.03 -12.75 11.61
C GLU A 9 -1.66 -12.78 10.22
N ALA A 10 -1.42 -11.78 9.38
CA ALA A 10 -1.98 -11.70 8.03
C ALA A 10 -1.53 -12.89 7.16
N ILE A 11 -0.24 -13.23 7.20
CA ILE A 11 0.33 -14.40 6.53
C ILE A 11 -0.33 -15.69 7.07
N SER A 12 -0.44 -15.83 8.40
CA SER A 12 -1.07 -17.01 9.02
C SER A 12 -2.55 -17.20 8.63
N LYS A 13 -3.23 -16.10 8.28
CA LYS A 13 -4.63 -16.07 7.84
C LYS A 13 -4.78 -16.09 6.32
N ASN A 14 -3.70 -16.35 5.58
CA ASN A 14 -3.68 -16.42 4.12
C ASN A 14 -4.15 -15.12 3.43
N CYS A 15 -3.91 -13.98 4.07
CA CYS A 15 -4.07 -12.67 3.45
C CYS A 15 -2.91 -12.36 2.49
N VAL A 16 -3.13 -11.40 1.61
CA VAL A 16 -2.15 -10.90 0.65
C VAL A 16 -1.85 -9.44 0.94
N PHE A 17 -0.62 -9.04 0.72
CA PHE A 17 -0.22 -7.64 0.83
C PHE A 17 -0.40 -6.97 -0.53
N GLU A 18 -1.26 -5.96 -0.59
CA GLU A 18 -1.43 -5.11 -1.76
C GLU A 18 -0.48 -3.92 -1.61
N VAL A 19 0.57 -3.90 -2.43
CA VAL A 19 1.60 -2.86 -2.50
C VAL A 19 0.94 -1.50 -2.73
N MET A 20 0.03 -1.39 -3.70
CA MET A 20 -0.59 -0.11 -4.05
C MET A 20 -1.31 0.53 -2.88
N SER A 21 -2.00 -0.22 -2.01
CA SER A 21 -2.66 0.31 -0.80
C SER A 21 -1.85 0.21 0.48
N PHE A 22 -0.66 -0.39 0.45
CA PHE A 22 0.10 -0.77 1.65
C PHE A 22 -0.76 -1.49 2.70
N SER A 23 -1.66 -2.37 2.25
CA SER A 23 -2.65 -3.01 3.12
C SER A 23 -2.66 -4.52 2.99
N TRP A 24 -2.81 -5.20 4.12
CA TRP A 24 -3.07 -6.63 4.18
C TRP A 24 -4.56 -6.90 3.96
N LEU A 25 -4.89 -7.60 2.88
CA LEU A 25 -6.26 -7.85 2.43
C LEU A 25 -6.58 -9.35 2.39
N PRO A 26 -7.82 -9.75 2.72
CA PRO A 26 -8.32 -11.05 2.33
C PRO A 26 -8.24 -11.20 0.80
N ARG A 27 -7.91 -12.39 0.30
CA ARG A 27 -7.75 -12.62 -1.15
C ARG A 27 -8.93 -12.18 -2.01
N VAL A 28 -10.15 -12.29 -1.48
CA VAL A 28 -11.39 -11.87 -2.17
C VAL A 28 -11.48 -10.35 -2.39
N CYS A 29 -10.71 -9.57 -1.64
CA CYS A 29 -10.66 -8.11 -1.74
C CYS A 29 -9.49 -7.60 -2.60
N HIS A 30 -8.55 -8.47 -2.96
CA HIS A 30 -7.37 -8.10 -3.73
C HIS A 30 -7.67 -8.13 -5.22
N ASP A 31 -7.36 -7.04 -5.92
CA ASP A 31 -7.51 -6.93 -7.38
C ASP A 31 -6.12 -7.04 -8.03
N SER A 32 -5.62 -8.27 -8.15
CA SER A 32 -4.26 -8.52 -8.61
C SER A 32 -4.01 -8.00 -10.03
N GLU A 33 -5.01 -8.08 -10.92
CA GLU A 33 -4.91 -7.56 -12.29
C GLU A 33 -4.71 -6.04 -12.30
N LEU A 34 -5.49 -5.31 -11.50
CA LEU A 34 -5.35 -3.86 -11.38
C LEU A 34 -4.02 -3.49 -10.72
N GLU A 35 -3.59 -4.22 -9.70
CA GLU A 35 -2.31 -3.96 -9.05
C GLU A 35 -1.13 -4.18 -9.99
N GLU A 36 -1.11 -5.30 -10.72
CA GLU A 36 -0.08 -5.59 -11.72
C GLU A 36 0.01 -4.47 -12.77
N GLU A 37 -1.13 -3.96 -13.24
CA GLU A 37 -1.17 -2.85 -14.19
C GLU A 37 -0.45 -1.61 -13.62
N PHE A 38 -0.77 -1.26 -12.38
CA PHE A 38 -0.25 -0.07 -11.73
C PHE A 38 1.23 -0.21 -11.36
N LEU A 39 1.68 -1.41 -11.01
CA LEU A 39 3.09 -1.69 -10.69
C LEU A 39 4.02 -1.67 -11.92
N MET A 40 3.50 -1.53 -13.13
CA MET A 40 4.33 -1.31 -14.34
C MET A 40 4.97 0.09 -14.41
N GLY A 41 4.56 1.02 -13.53
CA GLY A 41 5.16 2.35 -13.47
C GLY A 41 6.57 2.37 -12.87
N ASP A 42 7.27 3.48 -13.10
CA ASP A 42 8.63 3.70 -12.59
C ASP A 42 8.58 4.21 -11.14
N TRP A 43 8.43 3.24 -10.22
CA TRP A 43 8.24 3.49 -8.79
C TRP A 43 9.47 3.13 -7.99
N HIS A 44 9.75 3.96 -6.99
CA HIS A 44 10.84 3.74 -6.05
C HIS A 44 10.32 3.92 -4.63
N TRP A 45 10.85 3.11 -3.73
CA TRP A 45 10.51 3.09 -2.31
C TRP A 45 11.79 3.28 -1.49
N TRP A 46 11.71 3.99 -0.37
CA TRP A 46 12.84 4.18 0.52
C TRP A 46 12.46 3.93 1.97
N SER A 47 13.35 3.27 2.71
CA SER A 47 13.26 3.12 4.16
C SER A 47 14.32 3.98 4.84
N TYR A 48 14.00 4.47 6.04
CA TYR A 48 15.01 5.08 6.90
C TYR A 48 15.72 4.00 7.71
N LYS A 49 17.05 4.00 7.65
CA LYS A 49 17.87 3.23 8.58
C LYS A 49 18.61 4.18 9.50
N SER A 50 18.45 3.97 10.81
CA SER A 50 19.24 4.71 11.80
C SER A 50 20.71 4.30 11.65
N THR A 51 21.57 5.24 11.28
CA THR A 51 23.02 4.99 11.14
C THR A 51 23.82 5.38 12.38
N GLY A 52 23.17 5.77 13.48
CA GLY A 52 23.81 6.17 14.72
C GLY A 52 23.15 5.60 15.98
N ALA A 53 23.93 5.49 17.06
CA ALA A 53 23.44 5.15 18.39
C ALA A 53 22.48 6.25 18.88
N SER A 54 21.42 5.81 19.55
CA SER A 54 20.32 6.59 20.10
C SER A 54 20.75 7.93 20.69
N THR A 55 20.24 9.02 20.09
CA THR A 55 20.40 10.47 20.38
C THR A 55 21.34 11.22 19.40
N GLY A 56 20.76 11.67 18.28
CA GLY A 56 21.43 12.50 17.26
C GLY A 56 21.90 11.75 16.01
N GLY A 57 21.48 10.51 15.81
CA GLY A 57 21.83 9.73 14.63
C GLY A 57 21.33 10.35 13.33
N SER A 58 22.18 10.36 12.30
CA SER A 58 21.77 10.61 10.93
C SER A 58 20.83 9.50 10.43
N TYR A 59 19.87 9.88 9.60
CA TYR A 59 19.03 8.94 8.87
C TYR A 59 19.54 8.86 7.45
N GLU A 60 19.79 7.65 6.96
CA GLU A 60 20.10 7.40 5.56
C GLU A 60 18.86 6.79 4.89
N LEU A 61 18.54 7.29 3.69
CA LEU A 61 17.50 6.72 2.85
C LEU A 61 18.12 5.56 2.08
N HIS A 62 17.57 4.37 2.26
CA HIS A 62 17.92 3.22 1.45
C HIS A 62 16.74 2.86 0.57
N GLU A 63 17.02 2.76 -0.73
CA GLU A 63 16.04 2.28 -1.70
C GLU A 63 15.71 0.81 -1.43
N VAL A 64 14.42 0.48 -1.52
CA VAL A 64 13.87 -0.85 -1.24
C VAL A 64 13.27 -1.40 -2.55
N PRO A 65 13.73 -2.56 -3.02
CA PRO A 65 13.21 -3.14 -4.26
C PRO A 65 11.77 -3.63 -4.07
N LEU A 66 10.98 -3.64 -5.14
CA LEU A 66 9.58 -4.09 -5.13
C LEU A 66 9.41 -5.49 -4.50
N THR A 67 10.35 -6.41 -4.73
CA THR A 67 10.31 -7.76 -4.14
C THR A 67 10.29 -7.73 -2.61
N ASP A 68 10.98 -6.76 -2.00
CA ASP A 68 11.04 -6.59 -0.56
C ASP A 68 9.82 -5.81 -0.05
N VAL A 69 9.38 -4.78 -0.79
CA VAL A 69 8.13 -4.05 -0.51
C VAL A 69 6.93 -5.01 -0.48
N ALA A 70 6.85 -5.92 -1.45
CA ALA A 70 5.77 -6.90 -1.59
C ALA A 70 5.71 -7.94 -0.46
N THR A 71 6.74 -8.02 0.41
CA THR A 71 6.66 -8.84 1.62
C THR A 71 5.71 -8.26 2.67
N GLY A 72 5.44 -6.96 2.61
CA GLY A 72 4.62 -6.25 3.60
C GLY A 72 5.24 -6.21 5.01
N LEU A 73 6.56 -6.39 5.12
CA LEU A 73 7.31 -6.45 6.39
C LEU A 73 7.98 -5.12 6.77
N HIS A 74 7.76 -4.04 6.01
CA HIS A 74 8.31 -2.72 6.29
C HIS A 74 7.31 -1.87 7.08
N ASP A 75 7.75 -1.28 8.20
CA ASP A 75 6.90 -0.44 9.07
C ASP A 75 6.55 0.92 8.45
N GLY A 76 7.29 1.36 7.44
CA GLY A 76 7.06 2.60 6.72
C GLY A 76 8.01 2.78 5.54
N LEU A 77 7.48 3.24 4.42
CA LEU A 77 8.23 3.51 3.21
C LEU A 77 7.88 4.90 2.67
N HIS A 78 8.90 5.61 2.22
CA HIS A 78 8.73 6.78 1.36
C HIS A 78 8.59 6.31 -0.07
N VAL A 79 7.78 7.01 -0.84
CA VAL A 79 7.48 6.66 -2.23
C VAL A 79 7.74 7.84 -3.14
N THR A 80 7.90 7.59 -4.44
CA THR A 80 7.92 8.67 -5.42
C THR A 80 6.60 9.44 -5.37
N TRP A 81 6.65 10.73 -5.70
CA TRP A 81 5.43 11.53 -5.81
C TRP A 81 4.45 10.97 -6.86
N GLY A 82 5.00 10.46 -7.98
CA GLY A 82 4.21 9.79 -9.01
C GLY A 82 3.42 8.60 -8.47
N TYR A 83 4.06 7.77 -7.63
CA TYR A 83 3.37 6.68 -6.94
C TYR A 83 2.25 7.19 -6.03
N HIS A 84 2.53 8.22 -5.23
CA HIS A 84 1.57 8.77 -4.27
C HIS A 84 0.29 9.31 -4.93
N ILE A 85 0.41 10.03 -6.04
CA ILE A 85 -0.77 10.50 -6.81
C ILE A 85 -1.48 9.32 -7.48
N THR A 86 -0.71 8.39 -8.05
CA THR A 86 -1.24 7.24 -8.78
C THR A 86 -1.99 6.26 -7.86
N HIS A 87 -1.58 6.13 -6.59
CA HIS A 87 -2.30 5.41 -5.55
C HIS A 87 -3.77 5.83 -5.45
N CYS A 88 -4.07 7.14 -5.51
CA CYS A 88 -5.46 7.60 -5.44
C CYS A 88 -6.29 7.16 -6.65
N VAL A 89 -5.69 7.18 -7.85
CA VAL A 89 -6.34 6.69 -9.07
C VAL A 89 -6.57 5.17 -8.99
N PHE A 90 -5.61 4.41 -8.45
CA PHE A 90 -5.78 2.98 -8.19
C PHE A 90 -6.97 2.72 -7.27
N MET A 91 -7.11 3.46 -6.15
CA MET A 91 -8.21 3.27 -5.20
C MET A 91 -9.57 3.53 -5.84
N TRP A 92 -9.71 4.58 -6.65
CA TRP A 92 -10.97 4.84 -7.36
C TRP A 92 -11.30 3.76 -8.38
N ARG A 93 -10.31 3.30 -9.15
CA ARG A 93 -10.51 2.22 -10.12
C ARG A 93 -10.91 0.91 -9.45
N LYS A 94 -10.25 0.57 -8.34
CA LYS A 94 -10.59 -0.62 -7.55
C LYS A 94 -12.00 -0.51 -6.96
N LEU A 95 -12.36 0.64 -6.37
CA LEU A 95 -13.73 0.89 -5.88
C LEU A 95 -14.77 0.70 -6.99
N GLN A 96 -14.54 1.29 -8.18
CA GLN A 96 -15.43 1.16 -9.32
C GLN A 96 -15.56 -0.31 -9.77
N ARG A 97 -14.44 -1.04 -9.88
CA ARG A 97 -14.42 -2.46 -10.26
C ARG A 97 -15.21 -3.32 -9.27
N MET A 98 -15.05 -3.08 -7.96
CA MET A 98 -15.80 -3.80 -6.94
C MET A 98 -17.30 -3.45 -6.97
N ALA A 99 -17.65 -2.17 -7.11
CA ALA A 99 -19.03 -1.71 -7.13
C ALA A 99 -19.83 -2.21 -8.35
N VAL A 100 -19.20 -2.22 -9.54
CA VAL A 100 -19.86 -2.64 -10.78
C VAL A 100 -19.77 -4.15 -10.99
N GLY A 101 -18.64 -4.76 -10.64
CA GLY A 101 -18.37 -6.19 -10.83
C GLY A 101 -18.94 -7.11 -9.76
N GLY A 102 -19.52 -6.56 -8.68
CA GLY A 102 -20.05 -7.36 -7.56
C GLY A 102 -18.98 -7.90 -6.62
N GLY A 103 -17.86 -7.20 -6.49
CA GLY A 103 -16.76 -7.55 -5.58
C GLY A 103 -16.97 -7.05 -4.15
N VAL A 104 -16.03 -7.39 -3.27
CA VAL A 104 -16.04 -6.96 -1.87
C VAL A 104 -15.15 -5.72 -1.71
N ILE A 105 -15.75 -4.61 -1.28
CA ILE A 105 -15.01 -3.39 -0.93
C ILE A 105 -14.27 -3.62 0.39
N ASP A 106 -12.95 -3.49 0.39
CA ASP A 106 -12.16 -3.58 1.62
C ASP A 106 -12.32 -2.35 2.52
N GLY A 107 -11.89 -2.48 3.78
CA GLY A 107 -12.02 -1.41 4.76
C GLY A 107 -11.12 -0.20 4.50
N TYR A 108 -10.08 -0.33 3.68
CA TYR A 108 -9.19 0.78 3.33
C TYR A 108 -9.87 1.68 2.30
N ILE A 109 -10.38 1.09 1.21
CA ILE A 109 -11.07 1.82 0.13
C ILE A 109 -12.47 2.25 0.55
N GLY A 110 -13.15 1.44 1.37
CA GLY A 110 -14.47 1.78 1.91
C GLY A 110 -14.45 2.94 2.92
N ASN A 111 -13.28 3.35 3.41
CA ASN A 111 -13.14 4.46 4.33
C ASN A 111 -13.18 5.80 3.58
N THR A 112 -14.25 6.57 3.79
CA THR A 112 -14.44 7.88 3.16
C THR A 112 -13.35 8.90 3.53
N ASN A 113 -12.73 8.78 4.70
CA ASN A 113 -11.63 9.67 5.10
C ASN A 113 -10.43 9.50 4.17
N HIS A 114 -10.19 8.30 3.64
CA HIS A 114 -9.11 8.06 2.69
C HIS A 114 -9.36 8.75 1.36
N THR A 115 -10.61 8.65 0.86
CA THR A 115 -11.03 9.39 -0.35
C THR A 115 -10.92 10.90 -0.15
N GLN A 116 -11.28 11.39 1.05
CA GLN A 116 -11.15 12.80 1.39
C GLN A 116 -9.69 13.27 1.39
N HIS A 117 -8.76 12.48 1.94
CA HIS A 117 -7.34 12.79 1.87
C HIS A 117 -6.83 12.83 0.42
N CYS A 118 -7.19 11.83 -0.40
CA CYS A 118 -6.84 11.82 -1.82
C CYS A 118 -7.36 13.05 -2.58
N GLN A 119 -8.52 13.59 -2.19
CA GLN A 119 -9.09 14.78 -2.82
C GLN A 119 -8.22 16.04 -2.58
N GLU A 120 -7.50 16.10 -1.46
CA GLU A 120 -6.61 17.22 -1.11
C GLU A 120 -5.41 17.32 -2.06
N LEU A 121 -5.09 16.25 -2.78
CA LEU A 121 -4.02 16.20 -3.76
C LEU A 121 -4.44 16.77 -5.13
N LEU A 122 -5.74 16.97 -5.36
CA LEU A 122 -6.29 17.49 -6.60
C LEU A 122 -6.46 19.02 -6.62
N VAL A 123 -6.23 19.68 -5.49
CA VAL A 123 -6.43 21.13 -5.27
C VAL A 123 -5.10 21.84 -5.08
#